data_AF-E9DNV0-F1
#
_entry.id   AF-E9DNV0-F1
#
_cell.length_a   1.000
_cell.length_b   1.000
_cell.length_c   1.000
_cell.angle_alpha   90.00
_cell.angle_beta   90.00
_cell.angle_gamma   90.00
#
_symmetry.space_group_name_H-M   'P 1'
#
loop_
_entity.id
_entity.type
_entity.pdbx_description
1 polymer ?
#
loop_
_entity_poly.entity_id
_entity_poly.type
_entity_poly.pdbx_seq_one_letter_code
_entity_poly.pdbx_strand_id
1 'polypeptide(L)'
;MEQESPISYSLTQAGSNAIQQWLGYQSNPNIKLCLDFSERKFHIGGILGEKILEKLIHDEKCQLTQDRQIILKTDLNNLMKGFYK
;
A
#
# COMPACT_ATOMS: atom_id res chain seq x y z
N MET A 1 -32.03 -14.90 -1.75
CA MET A 1 -30.63 -14.51 -2.01
C MET A 1 -29.94 -14.46 -0.66
N GLU A 2 -28.92 -15.27 -0.44
CA GLU A 2 -28.07 -15.09 0.74
C GLU A 2 -27.38 -13.73 0.61
N GLN A 3 -27.47 -12.92 1.66
CA GLN A 3 -26.85 -11.62 1.70
C GLN A 3 -25.36 -11.87 1.92
N GLU A 4 -24.57 -11.91 0.84
CA GLU A 4 -23.13 -12.06 0.94
C GLU A 4 -22.58 -10.94 1.82
N SER A 5 -21.99 -11.33 2.96
CA SER A 5 -21.34 -10.38 3.84
C SER A 5 -20.09 -9.85 3.15
N PRO A 6 -19.86 -8.53 3.15
CA PRO A 6 -18.69 -7.96 2.49
C PRO A 6 -17.42 -8.54 3.12
N ILE A 7 -16.53 -9.09 2.28
CA ILE A 7 -15.20 -9.53 2.73
C ILE A 7 -14.41 -8.28 3.11
N SER A 8 -14.22 -8.07 4.41
CA SER A 8 -13.39 -6.99 4.93
C SER A 8 -11.97 -7.49 5.16
N TYR A 9 -11.00 -6.82 4.55
CA TYR A 9 -9.59 -7.05 4.84
C TYR A 9 -9.14 -6.08 5.92
N SER A 10 -8.48 -6.62 6.95
CA SER A 10 -7.98 -5.82 8.06
C SER A 10 -6.52 -6.13 8.33
N LEU A 11 -5.74 -5.10 8.65
CA LEU A 11 -4.40 -5.27 9.18
C LEU A 11 -4.49 -5.96 10.54
N THR A 12 -3.59 -6.92 10.78
CA THR A 12 -3.34 -7.41 12.13
C THR A 12 -2.78 -6.29 13.00
N GLN A 13 -2.81 -6.44 14.33
CA GLN A 13 -2.19 -5.45 15.21
C GLN A 13 -0.71 -5.21 14.88
N ALA A 14 0.03 -6.28 14.59
CA ALA A 14 1.42 -6.19 14.15
C ALA A 14 1.56 -5.43 12.82
N GLY A 15 0.66 -5.66 11.86
CA GLY A 15 0.62 -4.94 10.59
C GLY A 15 0.34 -3.44 10.77
N SER A 16 -0.64 -3.10 11.61
CA SER A 16 -0.95 -1.71 11.94
C SER A 16 0.22 -0.99 12.60
N ASN A 17 0.91 -1.66 13.54
CA ASN A 17 2.08 -1.10 14.20
C ASN A 17 3.24 -0.88 13.21
N ALA A 18 3.51 -1.85 12.33
CA ALA A 18 4.57 -1.74 11.32
C ALA A 18 4.29 -0.60 10.33
N ILE A 19 3.05 -0.51 9.83
CA ILE A 19 2.59 0.59 8.95
C ILE A 19 2.75 1.93 9.65
N GLN A 20 2.35 2.04 10.92
CA GLN A 20 2.47 3.26 11.70
C GLN A 20 3.93 3.68 11.90
N GLN A 21 4.81 2.74 12.23
CA GLN A 21 6.24 3.01 12.41
C GLN A 21 6.91 3.44 11.10
N TRP A 22 6.55 2.80 9.99
CA TRP A 22 7.16 3.07 8.69
C TRP A 22 6.65 4.35 8.02
N LEU A 23 5.34 4.61 8.10
CA LEU A 23 4.71 5.79 7.49
C LEU A 23 4.64 7.01 8.42
N GLY A 24 4.79 6.83 9.74
CA GLY A 24 4.44 7.87 10.72
C GLY A 24 2.94 8.18 10.75
N TYR A 25 2.11 7.27 10.24
CA TYR A 25 0.67 7.46 10.05
C TYR A 25 -0.13 6.33 10.67
N GLN A 26 -1.11 6.66 11.52
CA GLN A 26 -2.01 5.66 12.08
C GLN A 26 -3.11 5.31 11.07
N SER A 27 -2.96 4.17 10.39
CA SER A 27 -3.95 3.68 9.44
C SER A 27 -5.20 3.14 10.12
N ASN A 28 -6.35 3.25 9.44
CA ASN A 28 -7.53 2.45 9.79
C ASN A 28 -7.17 0.96 9.63
N PRO A 29 -7.44 0.10 10.63
CA PRO A 29 -7.18 -1.33 10.51
C PRO A 29 -7.94 -1.96 9.33
N ASN A 30 -9.14 -1.47 9.01
CA ASN A 30 -9.88 -1.91 7.82
C ASN A 30 -9.31 -1.23 6.58
N ILE A 31 -8.68 -2.02 5.72
CA ILE A 31 -7.98 -1.52 4.54
C ILE A 31 -8.85 -1.66 3.30
N LYS A 32 -8.83 -0.60 2.48
CA LYS A 32 -9.43 -0.65 1.16
C LYS A 32 -8.50 -1.39 0.21
N LEU A 33 -9.02 -2.42 -0.44
CA LEU A 33 -8.32 -3.07 -1.54
C LEU A 33 -8.92 -2.63 -2.87
N CYS A 34 -8.08 -2.56 -3.89
CA CYS A 34 -8.47 -2.39 -5.28
C CYS A 34 -8.11 -3.67 -6.03
N LEU A 35 -8.99 -4.12 -6.94
CA LEU A 35 -8.73 -5.27 -7.79
C LEU A 35 -8.02 -4.78 -9.06
N ASP A 36 -6.80 -5.26 -9.29
CA ASP A 36 -6.17 -5.13 -10.59
C ASP A 36 -6.77 -6.18 -11.53
N PHE A 37 -7.53 -5.75 -12.54
CA PHE A 37 -8.14 -6.64 -13.51
C PHE A 37 -7.14 -7.30 -14.46
N SER A 38 -5.98 -6.66 -14.68
CA SER A 38 -4.94 -7.20 -15.55
C SER A 38 -4.21 -8.36 -14.88
N GLU A 39 -3.90 -8.23 -13.59
CA GLU A 39 -3.20 -9.26 -12.82
C GLU A 39 -4.13 -10.20 -12.06
N ARG A 40 -5.43 -9.86 -11.97
CA ARG A 40 -6.45 -10.53 -11.13
C ARG A 40 -6.01 -10.64 -9.67
N LYS A 41 -5.31 -9.62 -9.16
CA LYS A 41 -4.77 -9.54 -7.79
C LYS A 41 -5.32 -8.33 -7.06
N PHE A 42 -5.53 -8.47 -5.76
CA PHE A 42 -5.85 -7.35 -4.90
C PHE A 42 -4.57 -6.60 -4.50
N HIS A 43 -4.62 -5.27 -4.56
CA HIS A 43 -3.59 -4.38 -4.04
C HIS A 43 -4.19 -3.39 -3.04
N ILE A 44 -3.36 -2.87 -2.14
CA ILE A 44 -3.77 -1.86 -1.17
C ILE A 44 -4.11 -0.57 -1.91
N GLY A 45 -5.33 -0.08 -1.72
CA GLY A 45 -5.85 1.13 -2.35
C GLY A 45 -6.33 2.15 -1.32
N GLY A 46 -6.98 3.21 -1.82
CA GLY A 46 -7.45 4.32 -0.98
C GLY A 46 -6.32 5.08 -0.29
N ILE A 47 -6.64 5.69 0.86
CA ILE A 47 -5.73 6.56 1.60
C ILE A 47 -4.43 5.84 1.99
N LEU A 48 -4.52 4.56 2.38
CA LEU A 48 -3.33 3.80 2.75
C LEU A 48 -2.41 3.57 1.55
N GLY A 49 -2.96 3.19 0.39
CA GLY A 49 -2.17 3.03 -0.84
C GLY A 49 -1.50 4.34 -1.28
N GLU A 50 -2.21 5.46 -1.16
CA GLU A 50 -1.68 6.80 -1.45
C GLU A 50 -0.51 7.15 -0.51
N LYS A 51 -0.66 6.95 0.81
CA LYS A 51 0.40 7.23 1.79
C LYS A 51 1.64 6.37 1.56
N ILE A 52 1.47 5.11 1.16
CA ILE A 52 2.57 4.22 0.77
C ILE A 52 3.31 4.79 -0.45
N LEU A 53 2.57 5.21 -1.48
CA LEU A 53 3.17 5.80 -2.69
C LEU A 53 3.91 7.10 -2.37
N GLU A 54 3.31 8.00 -1.59
CA GLU A 54 3.95 9.24 -1.14
C GLU A 54 5.28 8.97 -0.42
N LYS A 55 5.31 7.99 0.49
CA LYS A 55 6.53 7.60 1.21
C LYS A 55 7.63 7.12 0.26
N LEU A 56 7.27 6.29 -0.73
CA LEU A 56 8.21 5.76 -1.71
C LEU A 56 8.77 6.85 -2.63
N ILE A 57 7.95 7.84 -3.00
CA ILE A 57 8.41 9.01 -3.76
C ILE A 57 9.35 9.87 -2.91
N HIS A 58 8.97 10.14 -1.65
CA HIS A 58 9.78 10.92 -0.71
C HIS A 58 11.16 10.26 -0.46
N ASP A 59 11.20 8.93 -0.34
CA ASP A 59 12.45 8.17 -0.15
C ASP A 59 13.24 7.98 -1.46
N GLU A 60 12.85 8.68 -2.52
CA GLU A 60 13.45 8.62 -3.86
C GLU A 60 13.48 7.21 -4.45
N LYS A 61 12.60 6.31 -4.00
CA LYS A 61 12.50 4.93 -4.47
C LYS A 61 11.77 4.83 -5.80
N CYS A 62 10.86 5.77 -6.04
CA CYS A 62 10.16 5.91 -7.31
C CYS A 62 9.87 7.37 -7.64
N GLN A 63 9.38 7.62 -8.84
CA GLN A 63 8.87 8.91 -9.29
C GLN A 63 7.57 8.73 -10.05
N LEU A 64 6.65 9.68 -9.88
CA LEU A 64 5.43 9.76 -10.66
C LEU A 64 5.69 10.62 -11.91
N THR A 65 5.37 10.09 -13.08
CA THR A 65 5.44 10.84 -14.35
C THR A 65 4.20 11.70 -14.55
N GLN A 66 4.24 12.60 -15.53
CA GLN A 66 3.10 13.44 -15.91
C GLN A 66 1.88 12.61 -16.34
N ASP A 67 2.11 11.42 -16.91
CA ASP A 67 1.06 10.49 -17.34
C ASP A 67 0.60 9.54 -16.22
N ARG A 68 0.93 9.85 -14.95
CA ARG A 68 0.62 9.02 -13.77
C ARG A 68 1.23 7.62 -13.82
N GLN A 69 2.30 7.44 -14.59
CA GLN A 69 3.09 6.21 -14.55
C GLN A 69 4.11 6.30 -13.42
N ILE A 70 4.47 5.16 -12.83
CA ILE A 70 5.51 5.09 -11.80
C ILE A 70 6.78 4.55 -12.45
N ILE A 71 7.87 5.29 -12.31
CA ILE A 71 9.22 4.81 -12.66
C ILE A 71 9.94 4.47 -11.36
N LEU A 72 10.42 3.23 -11.24
CA LEU A 72 11.26 2.81 -10.13
C LEU A 72 12.67 3.39 -10.28
N LYS A 73 13.20 3.95 -9.20
CA LYS A 73 14.58 4.45 -9.09
C LYS A 73 15.50 3.48 -8.33
N THR A 74 14.93 2.37 -7.85
CA THR A 74 15.61 1.29 -7.15
C THR A 74 15.08 -0.05 -7.66
N ASP A 75 15.79 -1.14 -7.41
CA ASP A 75 15.28 -2.48 -7.68
C ASP A 75 14.14 -2.87 -6.73
N LEU A 76 13.33 -3.84 -7.17
CA LEU A 76 12.16 -4.29 -6.41
C LEU A 76 12.52 -4.82 -5.02
N ASN A 77 13.70 -5.43 -4.85
CA ASN A 77 14.13 -5.98 -3.55
C ASN A 77 14.48 -4.86 -2.55
N ASN A 78 14.90 -3.69 -3.05
CA ASN A 78 15.25 -2.53 -2.24
C ASN A 78 14.10 -1.53 -2.05
N LEU A 79 12.94 -1.78 -2.66
CA LEU A 79 11.75 -0.92 -2.58
C LEU A 79 11.20 -0.85 -1.15
N MET A 80 11.10 -2.00 -0.48
CA MET A 80 10.57 -2.12 0.89
C MET A 80 11.68 -2.23 1.95
N LYS A 81 12.92 -1.92 1.60
CA LYS A 81 14.05 -1.99 2.53
C LYS A 81 13.82 -1.05 3.71
N GLY A 82 13.77 -1.62 4.92
CA GLY A 82 13.51 -0.88 6.16
C GLY A 82 12.05 -0.80 6.59
N PHE A 83 11.13 -1.51 5.90
CA PHE A 83 9.75 -1.66 6.35
C PHE A 83 9.63 -2.51 7.63
N TYR A 84 10.37 -3.62 7.70
CA TYR A 84 10.53 -4.43 8.90
C TYR A 84 11.87 -4.04 9.55
N LYS A 85 11.85 -3.15 10.54
CA LYS A 85 12.98 -2.93 11.43
C LYS A 85 12.66 -3.47 12.81
#